data_AF-A0AA89BPS4-F1
#
_entry.id   AF-A0AA89BPS4-F1
#
_cell.length_a   1.000
_cell.length_b   1.000
_cell.length_c   1.000
_cell.angle_alpha   90.00
_cell.angle_beta   90.00
_cell.angle_gamma   90.00
#
_symmetry.space_group_name_H-M   'P 1'
#
loop_
_entity.id
_entity.type
_entity.pdbx_description
1 polymer ?
#
loop_
_entity_poly.entity_id
_entity_poly.type
_entity_poly.pdbx_seq_one_letter_code
_entity_poly.pdbx_strand_id
1 'polypeptide(L)'
;MSVKSLNVTSKVKAAQNNVNPIMCISFQRIIYDYPITVYTSTVHDDAAKSRQRVADLGYKYQWKKLVKELKKNEHLINSCLLPVDESTSPQMYTPLHHAAFGKAPQNVFEVLINFGASKSLKTADGQTAYDIANRKGLDEKVLKMIEVPHEILENETVIKKMEVGLHKVILERVEKLVKENGQQLPQLSFLYEFGSFFYPVPGMYGGFSVSRQSDDGVENSDDGSKENNHRSKKDDKTSECAGEQVKSYEQTNESFNRSGMEGNMKKGIVVESWCRIAGGSGQRHEIDKEGIATLVDKGFL
;
A
#
# COMPACT_ATOMS: atom_id res chain seq x y z
N MET A 1 -55.72 28.59 11.34
CA MET A 1 -54.76 29.18 10.38
C MET A 1 -53.39 28.56 10.67
N SER A 2 -52.92 27.71 9.77
CA SER A 2 -51.62 27.02 9.84
C SER A 2 -50.83 27.45 8.61
N VAL A 3 -49.64 28.01 8.81
CA VAL A 3 -48.76 28.44 7.73
C VAL A 3 -47.58 27.47 7.67
N LYS A 4 -47.46 26.84 6.51
CA LYS A 4 -46.40 25.91 6.10
C LYS A 4 -45.06 26.64 6.00
N SER A 5 -43.99 26.07 6.54
CA SER A 5 -42.63 26.34 6.08
C SER A 5 -42.08 25.10 5.37
N LEU A 6 -41.50 25.35 4.19
CA LEU A 6 -41.07 24.36 3.20
C LEU A 6 -39.74 23.72 3.58
N ASN A 7 -39.70 22.40 3.52
CA ASN A 7 -38.49 21.58 3.51
C ASN A 7 -37.78 21.74 2.17
N VAL A 8 -36.57 22.30 2.18
CA VAL A 8 -35.62 22.26 1.07
C VAL A 8 -34.31 21.73 1.64
N THR A 9 -34.00 20.47 1.33
CA THR A 9 -32.69 19.91 0.93
C THR A 9 -32.72 18.39 1.06
N SER A 10 -33.57 17.76 0.28
CA SER A 10 -33.34 16.42 -0.25
C SER A 10 -32.52 16.59 -1.54
N LYS A 11 -31.24 16.20 -1.51
CA LYS A 11 -30.35 15.80 -2.64
C LYS A 11 -28.87 16.05 -2.31
N VAL A 12 -28.26 15.21 -1.47
CA VAL A 12 -26.84 14.80 -1.61
C VAL A 12 -26.69 13.40 -1.00
N LYS A 13 -27.25 12.39 -1.67
CA LYS A 13 -26.90 10.97 -1.50
C LYS A 13 -26.74 10.40 -2.90
N ALA A 14 -25.70 9.58 -3.08
CA ALA A 14 -25.28 8.87 -4.30
C ALA A 14 -24.24 9.58 -5.18
N ALA A 15 -22.97 9.50 -4.79
CA ALA A 15 -21.82 9.54 -5.70
C ALA A 15 -20.55 8.94 -5.04
N GLN A 16 -20.67 7.75 -4.44
CA GLN A 16 -19.55 6.93 -3.97
C GLN A 16 -20.04 5.49 -4.04
N ASN A 17 -19.84 4.86 -5.19
CA ASN A 17 -19.97 3.42 -5.50
C ASN A 17 -20.39 3.28 -6.97
N ASN A 18 -19.45 3.39 -7.90
CA ASN A 18 -19.33 2.48 -9.06
C ASN A 18 -18.14 2.92 -9.94
N VAL A 19 -16.99 2.25 -9.82
CA VAL A 19 -16.08 2.14 -10.97
C VAL A 19 -15.37 0.80 -10.88
N ASN A 20 -15.88 -0.18 -11.64
CA ASN A 20 -15.08 -1.29 -12.15
C ASN A 20 -14.24 -0.75 -13.31
N PRO A 21 -12.91 -0.88 -13.34
CA PRO A 21 -12.15 -0.67 -14.55
C PRO A 21 -11.95 -2.01 -15.26
N ILE A 22 -12.78 -2.28 -16.26
CA ILE A 22 -12.41 -3.18 -17.36
C ILE A 22 -11.42 -2.41 -18.25
N MET A 23 -10.19 -2.92 -18.32
CA MET A 23 -9.22 -2.83 -19.42
C MET A 23 -9.08 -1.47 -20.13
N CYS A 24 -8.19 -0.64 -19.62
CA CYS A 24 -7.34 0.23 -20.44
C CYS A 24 -5.92 0.10 -19.88
N ILE A 25 -5.04 -0.61 -20.60
CA ILE A 25 -3.62 -0.75 -20.22
C ILE A 25 -2.93 0.59 -20.53
N SER A 26 -3.16 1.56 -19.66
CA SER A 26 -2.15 2.56 -19.32
C SER A 26 -1.50 2.05 -18.04
N PHE A 27 -0.16 2.03 -17.97
CA PHE A 27 0.57 1.70 -16.74
C PHE A 27 0.35 2.81 -15.70
N GLN A 28 -0.87 2.92 -15.17
CA GLN A 28 -1.16 3.80 -14.06
C GLN A 28 -0.60 3.11 -12.82
N ARG A 29 0.51 3.65 -12.30
CA ARG A 29 1.20 3.15 -11.10
C ARG A 29 0.18 3.01 -9.97
N ILE A 30 -0.08 1.79 -9.51
CA ILE A 30 -1.00 1.54 -8.39
C ILE A 30 -0.34 2.08 -7.12
N ILE A 31 -1.00 3.03 -6.46
CA ILE A 31 -0.57 3.57 -5.16
C ILE A 31 -1.40 2.89 -4.08
N TYR A 32 -0.76 2.14 -3.19
CA TYR A 32 -1.43 1.47 -2.08
C TYR A 32 -1.58 2.39 -0.88
N ASP A 33 -2.72 2.37 -0.18
CA ASP A 33 -2.82 3.09 1.10
C ASP A 33 -2.02 2.37 2.19
N TYR A 34 -1.15 3.11 2.87
CA TYR A 34 -0.41 2.59 4.02
C TYR A 34 -1.35 2.41 5.22
N PRO A 35 -1.29 1.27 5.95
CA PRO A 35 -2.17 0.99 7.08
C PRO A 35 -1.78 1.83 8.32
N ILE A 36 -2.30 3.05 8.41
CA ILE A 36 -2.00 3.92 9.56
C ILE A 36 -2.58 3.38 10.86
N THR A 37 -1.82 3.57 11.95
CA THR A 37 -2.25 3.37 13.34
C THR A 37 -2.21 4.75 14.02
N VAL A 38 -3.34 5.17 14.56
CA VAL A 38 -3.60 6.47 15.22
C VAL A 38 -4.50 6.25 16.43
N TYR A 39 -4.74 7.26 17.24
CA TYR A 39 -5.74 7.17 18.31
C TYR A 39 -7.15 6.91 17.75
N THR A 40 -7.98 6.23 18.53
CA THR A 40 -9.37 5.95 18.14
C THR A 40 -10.17 7.22 17.88
N SER A 41 -9.87 8.31 18.59
CA SER A 41 -10.48 9.63 18.45
C SER A 41 -10.11 10.36 17.15
N THR A 42 -9.02 9.96 16.48
CA THR A 42 -8.54 10.58 15.23
C THR A 42 -9.38 10.15 14.01
N VAL A 43 -10.07 9.02 14.08
CA VAL A 43 -10.86 8.47 12.97
C VAL A 43 -12.34 8.46 13.31
N HIS A 44 -13.20 8.32 12.29
CA HIS A 44 -14.63 8.12 12.53
C HIS A 44 -14.90 6.85 13.35
N ASP A 45 -15.88 6.91 14.24
CA ASP A 45 -16.29 5.80 15.12
C ASP A 45 -16.45 4.46 14.38
N ASP A 46 -17.04 4.48 13.19
CA ASP A 46 -17.28 3.25 12.42
C ASP A 46 -15.96 2.63 11.91
N ALA A 47 -14.97 3.46 11.57
CA ALA A 47 -13.64 2.99 11.20
C ALA A 47 -12.90 2.41 12.42
N ALA A 48 -12.98 3.07 13.58
CA ALA A 48 -12.41 2.56 14.83
C ALA A 48 -13.05 1.22 15.23
N LYS A 49 -14.39 1.12 15.21
CA LYS A 49 -15.14 -0.11 15.53
C LYS A 49 -14.81 -1.25 14.57
N SER A 50 -14.64 -0.97 13.28
CA SER A 50 -14.31 -2.01 12.29
C SER A 50 -12.90 -2.57 12.52
N ARG A 51 -11.92 -1.70 12.81
CA ARG A 51 -10.55 -2.11 13.17
C ARG A 51 -10.52 -2.89 14.49
N GLN A 52 -11.21 -2.42 15.52
CA GLN A 52 -11.37 -3.14 16.78
C GLN A 52 -11.94 -4.53 16.54
N ARG A 53 -12.98 -4.64 15.71
CA ARG A 53 -13.64 -5.92 15.42
C ARG A 53 -12.71 -6.90 14.71
N VAL A 54 -11.92 -6.44 13.74
CA VAL A 54 -10.90 -7.27 13.06
C VAL A 54 -9.85 -7.76 14.06
N ALA A 55 -9.29 -6.85 14.88
CA ALA A 55 -8.30 -7.18 15.89
C ALA A 55 -8.84 -8.18 16.93
N ASP A 56 -10.06 -7.96 17.44
CA ASP A 56 -10.74 -8.85 18.40
C ASP A 56 -10.93 -10.26 17.85
N LEU A 57 -11.37 -10.38 16.60
CA LEU A 57 -11.58 -11.68 15.96
C LEU A 57 -10.25 -12.42 15.77
N GLY A 58 -9.17 -11.69 15.43
CA GLY A 58 -7.82 -12.22 15.34
C GLY A 58 -7.30 -12.68 16.70
N TYR A 59 -7.39 -11.83 17.73
CA TYR A 59 -6.96 -12.11 19.10
C TYR A 59 -7.70 -13.30 19.72
N LYS A 60 -9.01 -13.44 19.45
CA LYS A 60 -9.86 -14.53 19.95
C LYS A 60 -9.82 -15.78 19.07
N TYR A 61 -8.95 -15.81 18.06
CA TYR A 61 -8.76 -16.93 17.12
C TYR A 61 -10.04 -17.35 16.37
N GLN A 62 -10.94 -16.40 16.10
CA GLN A 62 -12.22 -16.65 15.45
C GLN A 62 -12.09 -16.60 13.93
N TRP A 63 -11.24 -17.45 13.35
CA TRP A 63 -10.78 -17.38 11.95
C TRP A 63 -11.90 -17.31 10.91
N LYS A 64 -12.94 -18.14 11.05
CA LYS A 64 -14.09 -18.13 10.12
C LYS A 64 -14.81 -16.78 10.11
N LYS A 65 -14.95 -16.14 11.29
CA LYS A 65 -15.58 -14.82 11.41
C LYS A 65 -14.63 -13.72 10.94
N LEU A 66 -13.33 -13.83 11.24
CA LEU A 66 -12.30 -12.91 10.76
C LEU A 66 -12.30 -12.84 9.23
N VAL A 67 -12.19 -14.00 8.56
CA VAL A 67 -12.23 -14.08 7.08
C VAL A 67 -13.53 -13.51 6.52
N LYS A 68 -14.68 -13.82 7.15
CA LYS A 68 -15.97 -13.25 6.74
C LYS A 68 -16.01 -11.73 6.88
N GLU A 69 -15.33 -11.18 7.88
CA GLU A 69 -15.26 -9.75 8.10
C GLU A 69 -14.34 -9.05 7.09
N LEU A 70 -13.17 -9.62 6.83
CA LEU A 70 -12.23 -9.09 5.85
C LEU A 70 -12.79 -9.14 4.42
N LYS A 71 -13.57 -10.18 4.07
CA LYS A 71 -14.31 -10.24 2.79
C LYS A 71 -15.27 -9.06 2.56
N LYS A 72 -15.73 -8.41 3.63
CA LYS A 72 -16.59 -7.22 3.54
C LYS A 72 -15.77 -5.92 3.56
N ASN A 73 -14.58 -5.98 4.12
CA ASN A 73 -13.74 -4.83 4.45
C ASN A 73 -12.28 -5.15 4.10
N GLU A 74 -12.00 -5.44 2.83
CA GLU A 74 -10.67 -5.93 2.40
C GLU A 74 -9.55 -4.94 2.72
N HIS A 75 -9.84 -3.64 2.71
CA HIS A 75 -8.93 -2.56 3.11
C HIS A 75 -8.41 -2.68 4.56
N LEU A 76 -9.02 -3.51 5.42
CA LEU A 76 -8.57 -3.76 6.79
C LEU A 76 -7.54 -4.89 6.91
N ILE A 77 -7.12 -5.51 5.80
CA ILE A 77 -6.21 -6.68 5.80
C ILE A 77 -4.88 -6.44 6.52
N ASN A 78 -4.37 -5.20 6.47
CA ASN A 78 -3.14 -4.79 7.16
C ASN A 78 -3.41 -3.86 8.35
N SER A 79 -4.67 -3.73 8.78
CA SER A 79 -5.03 -2.86 9.90
C SER A 79 -4.62 -3.45 11.25
N CYS A 80 -4.34 -2.56 12.20
CA CYS A 80 -4.02 -2.90 13.57
C CYS A 80 -5.11 -2.38 14.51
N LEU A 81 -5.13 -2.91 15.74
CA LEU A 81 -5.87 -2.29 16.84
C LEU A 81 -5.36 -0.86 17.08
N LEU A 82 -6.29 0.10 17.12
CA LEU A 82 -5.97 1.49 17.40
C LEU A 82 -5.83 1.70 18.92
N PRO A 83 -4.77 2.38 19.40
CA PRO A 83 -4.70 2.83 20.79
C PRO A 83 -5.82 3.81 21.11
N VAL A 84 -6.29 3.83 22.35
CA VAL A 84 -7.35 4.78 22.78
C VAL A 84 -6.78 6.19 22.86
N ASP A 85 -5.62 6.32 23.49
CA ASP A 85 -4.90 7.55 23.74
C ASP A 85 -3.43 7.21 24.09
N GLU A 86 -2.67 8.22 24.52
CA GLU A 86 -1.26 8.12 24.90
C GLU A 86 -0.97 7.14 26.05
N SER A 87 -1.98 6.74 26.84
CA SER A 87 -1.82 5.73 27.90
C SER A 87 -1.76 4.30 27.36
N THR A 88 -2.12 4.09 26.09
CA THR A 88 -2.17 2.77 25.46
C THR A 88 -1.08 2.63 24.40
N SER A 89 -0.09 1.77 24.65
CA SER A 89 0.96 1.49 23.67
C SER A 89 0.40 0.70 22.47
N PRO A 90 0.60 1.17 21.22
CA PRO A 90 0.17 0.44 20.03
C PRO A 90 0.99 -0.85 19.87
N GLN A 91 0.30 -1.98 19.68
CA GLN A 91 0.95 -3.29 19.52
C GLN A 91 1.29 -3.63 18.07
N MET A 92 0.58 -3.00 17.12
CA MET A 92 0.76 -3.18 15.67
C MET A 92 0.59 -4.63 15.16
N TYR A 93 -0.29 -5.41 15.78
CA TYR A 93 -0.67 -6.72 15.25
C TYR A 93 -1.67 -6.58 14.11
N THR A 94 -1.27 -7.02 12.92
CA THR A 94 -2.16 -7.21 11.76
C THR A 94 -2.89 -8.57 11.84
N PRO A 95 -3.94 -8.79 11.03
CA PRO A 95 -4.54 -10.12 10.84
C PRO A 95 -3.53 -11.26 10.61
N LEU A 96 -2.45 -11.00 9.84
CA LEU A 96 -1.42 -12.01 9.58
C LEU A 96 -0.61 -12.36 10.84
N HIS A 97 -0.27 -11.37 11.66
CA HIS A 97 0.38 -11.61 12.95
C HIS A 97 -0.50 -12.41 13.91
N HIS A 98 -1.80 -12.09 13.98
CA HIS A 98 -2.75 -12.87 14.79
C HIS A 98 -2.85 -14.32 14.29
N ALA A 99 -2.93 -14.54 12.98
CA ALA A 99 -2.96 -15.87 12.40
C ALA A 99 -1.69 -16.68 12.75
N ALA A 100 -0.51 -16.06 12.65
CA ALA A 100 0.76 -16.67 13.08
C ALA A 100 0.77 -17.00 14.57
N PHE A 101 0.40 -16.05 15.43
CA PHE A 101 0.44 -16.23 16.88
C PHE A 101 -0.53 -17.31 17.37
N GLY A 102 -1.73 -17.35 16.77
CA GLY A 102 -2.82 -18.27 17.11
C GLY A 102 -2.78 -19.60 16.36
N LYS A 103 -1.70 -19.89 15.60
CA LYS A 103 -1.53 -21.12 14.80
C LYS A 103 -2.76 -21.40 13.91
N ALA A 104 -3.21 -20.39 13.17
CA ALA A 104 -4.38 -20.53 12.31
C ALA A 104 -4.19 -21.66 11.26
N PRO A 105 -5.26 -22.31 10.79
CA PRO A 105 -5.16 -23.28 9.72
C PRO A 105 -4.61 -22.65 8.43
N GLN A 106 -3.92 -23.44 7.60
CA GLN A 106 -3.26 -22.96 6.39
C GLN A 106 -4.17 -22.16 5.45
N ASN A 107 -5.44 -22.56 5.29
CA ASN A 107 -6.40 -21.86 4.43
C ASN A 107 -6.71 -20.42 4.89
N VAL A 108 -6.48 -20.10 6.17
CA VAL A 108 -6.60 -18.73 6.67
C VAL A 108 -5.45 -17.89 6.13
N PHE A 109 -4.22 -18.40 6.17
CA PHE A 109 -3.05 -17.72 5.59
C PHE A 109 -3.23 -17.50 4.09
N GLU A 110 -3.71 -18.50 3.34
CA GLU A 110 -3.99 -18.37 1.91
C GLU A 110 -4.95 -17.21 1.62
N VAL A 111 -6.05 -17.11 2.38
CA VAL A 111 -7.01 -16.01 2.22
C VAL A 111 -6.38 -14.66 2.57
N LEU A 112 -5.62 -14.58 3.66
CA LEU A 112 -4.99 -13.32 4.07
C LEU A 112 -3.98 -12.82 3.03
N ILE A 113 -3.13 -13.71 2.52
CA ILE A 113 -2.16 -13.39 1.46
C ILE A 113 -2.87 -12.99 0.17
N ASN A 114 -3.94 -13.69 -0.22
CA ASN A 114 -4.73 -13.33 -1.40
C ASN A 114 -5.41 -11.96 -1.28
N PHE A 115 -5.67 -11.47 -0.07
CA PHE A 115 -6.19 -10.13 0.19
C PHE A 115 -5.09 -9.06 0.30
N GLY A 116 -3.82 -9.41 0.10
CA GLY A 116 -2.71 -8.46 0.17
C GLY A 116 -2.22 -8.21 1.60
N ALA A 117 -2.30 -9.21 2.48
CA ALA A 117 -1.60 -9.14 3.76
C ALA A 117 -0.09 -8.99 3.54
N SER A 118 0.49 -7.93 4.12
CA SER A 118 1.92 -7.69 4.06
C SER A 118 2.66 -8.72 4.91
N LYS A 119 3.70 -9.30 4.31
CA LYS A 119 4.62 -10.22 4.97
C LYS A 119 5.74 -9.48 5.70
N SER A 120 6.04 -8.24 5.31
CA SER A 120 7.17 -7.47 5.83
C SER A 120 6.85 -6.48 6.95
N LEU A 121 5.56 -6.20 7.22
CA LEU A 121 5.17 -5.37 8.36
C LEU A 121 5.58 -6.06 9.66
N LYS A 122 6.13 -5.27 10.58
CA LYS A 122 6.56 -5.68 11.92
C LYS A 122 5.59 -5.16 12.98
N THR A 123 5.43 -5.92 14.06
CA THR A 123 4.79 -5.46 15.30
C THR A 123 5.62 -4.38 15.99
N ALA A 124 5.09 -3.79 17.07
CA ALA A 124 5.84 -2.83 17.89
C ALA A 124 7.13 -3.43 18.50
N ASP A 125 7.15 -4.75 18.73
CA ASP A 125 8.33 -5.49 19.20
C ASP A 125 9.30 -5.86 18.06
N GLY A 126 9.05 -5.42 16.83
CA GLY A 126 9.90 -5.66 15.67
C GLY A 126 9.77 -7.05 15.04
N GLN A 127 8.71 -7.80 15.33
CA GLN A 127 8.49 -9.15 14.77
C GLN A 127 7.61 -9.09 13.53
N THR A 128 8.01 -9.78 12.46
CA THR A 128 7.11 -10.10 11.33
C THR A 128 6.18 -11.26 11.68
N ALA A 129 5.15 -11.49 10.87
CA ALA A 129 4.31 -12.68 11.02
C ALA A 129 5.11 -13.99 10.82
N TYR A 130 6.14 -13.98 9.97
CA TYR A 130 7.06 -15.11 9.79
C TYR A 130 7.81 -15.42 11.09
N ASP A 131 8.39 -14.40 11.75
CA ASP A 131 9.14 -14.58 13.01
C ASP A 131 8.26 -15.20 14.10
N ILE A 132 7.01 -14.71 14.21
CA ILE A 132 6.03 -15.25 15.14
C ILE A 132 5.70 -16.71 14.79
N ALA A 133 5.44 -17.01 13.51
CA ALA A 133 5.08 -18.34 13.06
C ALA A 133 6.19 -19.37 13.29
N ASN A 134 7.43 -18.99 12.97
CA ASN A 134 8.61 -19.83 13.17
C ASN A 134 8.79 -20.17 14.67
N ARG A 135 8.74 -19.15 15.53
CA ARG A 135 8.81 -19.32 16.99
C ARG A 135 7.66 -20.16 17.56
N LYS A 136 6.48 -20.12 16.94
CA LYS A 136 5.29 -20.91 17.33
C LYS A 136 5.30 -22.33 16.76
N GLY A 137 6.29 -22.69 15.95
CA GLY A 137 6.42 -24.00 15.30
C GLY A 137 5.23 -24.29 14.40
N LEU A 138 4.93 -23.37 13.47
CA LEU A 138 4.02 -23.66 12.35
C LEU A 138 4.75 -24.44 11.27
N ASP A 139 3.99 -25.17 10.46
CA ASP A 139 4.55 -26.01 9.40
C ASP A 139 5.31 -25.21 8.35
N GLU A 140 6.34 -25.83 7.76
CA GLU A 140 7.21 -25.26 6.72
C GLU A 140 6.41 -24.66 5.55
N LYS A 141 5.28 -25.28 5.20
CA LYS A 141 4.40 -24.80 4.14
C LYS A 141 3.80 -23.43 4.45
N VAL A 142 3.46 -23.16 5.72
CA VAL A 142 2.99 -21.84 6.16
C VAL A 142 4.15 -20.86 6.20
N LEU A 143 5.31 -21.26 6.72
CA LEU A 143 6.51 -20.41 6.77
C LEU A 143 6.88 -19.90 5.38
N LYS A 144 6.97 -20.80 4.40
CA LYS A 144 7.23 -20.45 3.00
C LYS A 144 6.17 -19.52 2.39
N MET A 145 4.91 -19.64 2.81
CA MET A 145 3.82 -18.80 2.30
C MET A 145 3.92 -17.35 2.77
N ILE A 146 4.38 -17.13 4.00
CA ILE A 146 4.47 -15.81 4.62
C ILE A 146 5.91 -15.28 4.69
N GLU A 147 6.83 -15.92 3.98
CA GLU A 147 8.23 -15.53 3.92
C GLU A 147 8.38 -14.09 3.42
N VAL A 148 9.16 -13.31 4.17
CA VAL A 148 9.50 -11.94 3.80
C VAL A 148 10.27 -11.97 2.48
N PRO A 149 9.91 -11.12 1.49
CA PRO A 149 10.65 -11.06 0.23
C PRO A 149 12.17 -10.96 0.42
N HIS A 150 12.92 -11.79 -0.30
CA HIS A 150 14.39 -11.87 -0.20
C HIS A 150 15.08 -10.51 -0.37
N GLU A 151 14.58 -9.68 -1.29
CA GLU A 151 15.07 -8.31 -1.52
C GLU A 151 15.07 -7.46 -0.23
N ILE A 152 14.07 -7.63 0.64
CA ILE A 152 13.96 -6.91 1.92
C ILE A 152 15.00 -7.43 2.92
N LEU A 153 15.20 -8.75 2.96
CA LEU A 153 16.14 -9.39 3.87
C LEU A 153 17.59 -9.01 3.52
N GLU A 154 17.96 -9.06 2.25
CA GLU A 154 19.31 -8.69 1.78
C GLU A 154 19.65 -7.22 2.00
N ASN A 155 18.66 -6.34 1.95
CA ASN A 155 18.85 -4.89 2.02
C ASN A 155 18.37 -4.27 3.33
N GLU A 156 18.18 -5.05 4.40
CA GLU A 156 17.55 -4.58 5.65
C GLU A 156 18.24 -3.32 6.20
N THR A 157 19.57 -3.28 6.20
CA THR A 157 20.35 -2.13 6.70
C THR A 157 20.09 -0.86 5.86
N VAL A 158 20.06 -0.98 4.53
CA VAL A 158 19.82 0.14 3.62
C VAL A 158 18.37 0.64 3.76
N ILE A 159 17.41 -0.28 3.83
CA ILE A 159 15.99 0.05 4.07
C ILE A 159 15.83 0.81 5.39
N LYS A 160 16.50 0.38 6.47
CA LYS A 160 16.46 1.08 7.77
C LYS A 160 17.03 2.50 7.68
N LYS A 161 18.13 2.72 6.96
CA LYS A 161 18.69 4.08 6.76
C LYS A 161 17.70 4.99 6.03
N MET A 162 17.12 4.51 4.91
CA MET A 162 16.12 5.26 4.16
C MET A 162 14.84 5.49 4.97
N GLU A 163 14.42 4.54 5.80
CA GLU A 163 13.27 4.67 6.70
C GLU A 163 13.48 5.82 7.71
N VAL A 164 14.67 5.91 8.31
CA VAL A 164 15.04 7.05 9.16
C VAL A 164 14.99 8.37 8.39
N GLY A 165 15.48 8.39 7.15
CA GLY A 165 15.37 9.57 6.28
C GLY A 165 13.91 9.96 6.00
N LEU A 166 13.05 8.98 5.69
CA LEU A 166 11.63 9.17 5.45
C LEU A 166 10.93 9.75 6.69
N HIS A 167 11.25 9.21 7.87
CA HIS A 167 10.69 9.68 9.14
C HIS A 167 11.07 11.13 9.41
N LYS A 168 12.32 11.54 9.13
CA LYS A 168 12.74 12.94 9.24
C LYS A 168 11.91 13.86 8.34
N VAL A 169 11.77 13.51 7.06
CA VAL A 169 10.97 14.28 6.09
C VAL A 169 9.51 14.43 6.55
N ILE A 170 8.91 13.36 7.08
CA ILE A 170 7.53 13.41 7.60
C ILE A 170 7.46 14.33 8.82
N LEU A 171 8.34 14.13 9.81
CA LEU A 171 8.29 14.86 11.08
C LEU A 171 8.60 16.35 10.89
N GLU A 172 9.60 16.71 10.08
CA GLU A 172 9.90 18.11 9.77
C GLU A 172 8.69 18.89 9.24
N ARG A 173 7.77 18.19 8.57
CA ARG A 173 6.58 18.77 7.97
C ARG A 173 5.33 18.71 8.85
N VAL A 174 5.11 17.61 9.58
CA VAL A 174 3.84 17.33 10.26
C VAL A 174 3.99 16.74 11.68
N GLU A 175 5.15 16.92 12.34
CA GLU A 175 5.39 16.38 13.70
C GLU A 175 4.24 16.67 14.68
N LYS A 176 3.70 17.89 14.66
CA LYS A 176 2.58 18.27 15.53
C LYS A 176 1.37 17.36 15.32
N LEU A 177 0.93 17.17 14.07
CA LEU A 177 -0.21 16.30 13.74
C LEU A 177 0.07 14.83 14.09
N VAL A 178 1.29 14.37 13.83
CA VAL A 178 1.71 13.00 14.17
C VAL A 178 1.59 12.75 15.67
N LYS A 179 2.07 13.69 16.50
CA LYS A 179 1.97 13.60 17.97
C LYS A 179 0.52 13.69 18.45
N GLU A 180 -0.24 14.67 17.99
CA GLU A 180 -1.65 14.86 18.36
C GLU A 180 -2.51 13.65 18.04
N ASN A 181 -2.23 12.96 16.93
CA ASN A 181 -2.96 11.77 16.49
C ASN A 181 -2.40 10.45 17.04
N GLY A 182 -1.29 10.45 17.78
CA GLY A 182 -0.60 9.22 18.17
C GLY A 182 -0.17 8.37 16.97
N GLN A 183 0.07 9.02 15.82
CA GLN A 183 0.24 8.33 14.56
C GLN A 183 1.58 7.60 14.50
N GLN A 184 1.55 6.31 14.19
CA GLN A 184 2.75 5.53 13.97
C GLN A 184 3.35 5.85 12.60
N LEU A 185 4.67 6.03 12.56
CA LEU A 185 5.41 6.30 11.32
C LEU A 185 5.48 5.05 10.43
N PRO A 186 5.59 5.22 9.09
CA PRO A 186 5.52 4.11 8.17
C PRO A 186 6.78 3.24 8.20
N GLN A 187 6.61 1.94 8.00
CA GLN A 187 7.71 0.99 7.80
C GLN A 187 8.02 0.90 6.30
N LEU A 188 9.26 1.22 5.93
CA LEU A 188 9.66 1.32 4.53
C LEU A 188 9.72 -0.05 3.84
N SER A 189 9.82 -1.15 4.58
CA SER A 189 9.73 -2.50 4.02
C SER A 189 8.46 -2.72 3.18
N PHE A 190 7.35 -2.04 3.55
CA PHE A 190 6.09 -2.07 2.80
C PHE A 190 6.25 -1.55 1.36
N LEU A 191 7.11 -0.56 1.12
CA LEU A 191 7.43 -0.08 -0.23
C LEU A 191 7.99 -1.20 -1.11
N TYR A 192 8.82 -2.07 -0.53
CA TYR A 192 9.50 -3.10 -1.27
C TYR A 192 8.59 -4.28 -1.60
N GLU A 193 7.53 -4.48 -0.82
CA GLU A 193 6.50 -5.48 -1.10
C GLU A 193 5.43 -4.97 -2.09
N PHE A 194 5.09 -3.67 -2.06
CA PHE A 194 3.96 -3.11 -2.83
C PHE A 194 4.34 -2.09 -3.94
N GLY A 195 5.62 -1.72 -4.06
CA GLY A 195 6.16 -0.84 -5.11
C GLY A 195 5.97 0.66 -4.89
N SER A 196 4.83 1.09 -4.35
CA SER A 196 4.55 2.45 -3.89
C SER A 196 3.41 2.49 -2.89
N PHE A 197 3.42 3.47 -1.97
CA PHE A 197 2.31 3.67 -1.05
C PHE A 197 2.02 5.15 -0.78
N PHE A 198 0.79 5.44 -0.36
CA PHE A 198 0.37 6.72 0.18
C PHE A 198 0.21 6.60 1.70
N TYR A 199 0.93 7.45 2.44
CA TYR A 199 0.84 7.58 3.89
C TYR A 199 -0.04 8.79 4.24
N PRO A 200 -1.33 8.57 4.58
CA PRO A 200 -2.23 9.66 4.93
C PRO A 200 -1.90 10.24 6.30
N VAL A 201 -2.08 11.56 6.46
CA VAL A 201 -1.92 12.24 7.75
C VAL A 201 -3.24 12.94 8.12
N PRO A 202 -4.01 12.40 9.09
CA PRO A 202 -5.25 13.03 9.53
C PRO A 202 -5.02 14.48 10.00
N GLY A 203 -5.90 15.39 9.58
CA GLY A 203 -5.75 16.83 9.79
C GLY A 203 -4.90 17.56 8.75
N MET A 204 -4.03 16.85 8.01
CA MET A 204 -3.27 17.44 6.89
C MET A 204 -4.13 17.61 5.63
N TYR A 205 -5.27 16.90 5.52
CA TYR A 205 -6.05 16.81 4.27
C TYR A 205 -5.17 16.42 3.09
N GLY A 206 -4.28 15.45 3.31
CA GLY A 206 -3.20 15.07 2.41
C GLY A 206 -2.31 14.02 3.06
N GLY A 207 -1.08 13.90 2.57
CA GLY A 207 -0.15 12.89 3.04
C GLY A 207 1.11 12.84 2.20
N PHE A 208 1.75 11.68 2.22
CA PHE A 208 3.03 11.43 1.56
C PHE A 208 2.88 10.26 0.59
N SER A 209 3.14 10.47 -0.70
CA SER A 209 3.37 9.39 -1.65
C SER A 209 4.84 9.00 -1.60
N VAL A 210 5.11 7.71 -1.39
CA VAL A 210 6.44 7.14 -1.28
C VAL A 210 6.61 6.11 -2.38
N SER A 211 7.70 6.23 -3.13
CA SER A 211 7.94 5.37 -4.29
C SER A 211 9.44 5.12 -4.51
N ARG A 212 9.80 4.01 -5.16
CA ARG A 212 11.18 3.75 -5.56
C ARG A 212 11.59 4.78 -6.63
N GLN A 213 12.84 5.26 -6.57
CA GLN A 213 13.40 6.11 -7.61
C GLN A 213 13.58 5.30 -8.91
N SER A 214 13.01 5.81 -10.01
CA SER A 214 13.01 5.13 -11.32
C SER A 214 14.42 5.08 -11.93
N ASP A 215 14.67 4.07 -12.79
CA ASP A 215 15.92 3.99 -13.55
C ASP A 215 16.06 5.09 -14.62
N ASP A 216 14.96 5.73 -15.01
CA ASP A 216 14.89 6.74 -16.07
C ASP A 216 15.55 8.07 -15.68
N GLY A 217 16.87 8.13 -15.86
CA GLY A 217 17.53 9.39 -16.15
C GLY A 217 16.98 9.89 -17.48
N VAL A 218 16.36 11.07 -17.48
CA VAL A 218 16.10 11.81 -18.71
C VAL A 218 17.47 12.16 -19.29
N GLU A 219 17.97 11.36 -20.22
CA GLU A 219 18.93 11.84 -21.19
C GLU A 219 18.21 12.92 -22.00
N ASN A 220 18.59 14.17 -21.75
CA ASN A 220 18.22 15.29 -22.61
C ASN A 220 18.79 14.99 -24.00
N SER A 221 17.98 14.44 -24.88
CA SER A 221 18.17 14.53 -26.32
C SER A 221 17.32 15.68 -26.82
N ASP A 222 17.93 16.87 -26.78
CA ASP A 222 17.63 17.90 -27.76
C ASP A 222 17.92 17.30 -29.15
N ASP A 223 16.90 16.89 -29.90
CA ASP A 223 16.93 17.06 -31.34
C ASP A 223 15.53 17.29 -31.90
N GLY A 224 15.38 18.47 -32.49
CA GLY A 224 14.15 18.95 -33.04
C GLY A 224 13.87 18.34 -34.40
N SER A 225 12.58 18.03 -34.61
CA SER A 225 11.84 18.25 -35.85
C SER A 225 12.46 17.75 -37.16
N LYS A 226 11.80 16.75 -37.75
CA LYS A 226 11.24 16.91 -39.11
C LYS A 226 10.13 15.89 -39.37
N GLU A 227 8.95 16.45 -39.54
CA GLU A 227 7.82 15.86 -40.25
C GLU A 227 8.28 15.32 -41.62
N ASN A 228 7.67 14.21 -42.06
CA ASN A 228 7.13 14.16 -43.40
C ASN A 228 6.04 13.08 -43.53
N ASN A 229 4.85 13.58 -43.86
CA ASN A 229 3.74 12.85 -44.44
C ASN A 229 4.18 12.02 -45.65
N HIS A 230 3.74 10.76 -45.76
CA HIS A 230 3.33 10.24 -47.06
C HIS A 230 2.18 9.22 -46.97
N ARG A 231 1.18 9.53 -47.79
CA ARG A 231 -0.09 8.89 -48.03
C ARG A 231 0.06 7.91 -49.19
N SER A 232 -0.46 6.69 -49.07
CA SER A 232 -1.49 6.14 -49.99
C SER A 232 -1.65 4.63 -49.90
N LYS A 233 -2.95 4.24 -49.89
CA LYS A 233 -3.60 3.10 -50.57
C LYS A 233 -3.12 1.68 -50.25
N LYS A 234 -3.90 0.62 -50.35
CA LYS A 234 -5.34 0.25 -50.38
C LYS A 234 -5.28 -1.30 -50.58
N ASP A 235 -6.41 -1.98 -50.45
CA ASP A 235 -6.72 -3.36 -50.89
C ASP A 235 -6.79 -4.35 -49.70
N ASP A 236 -7.95 -4.64 -49.12
CA ASP A 236 -9.14 -5.35 -49.64
C ASP A 236 -8.94 -6.89 -49.64
N LYS A 237 -9.58 -7.58 -48.67
CA LYS A 237 -10.34 -8.83 -48.85
C LYS A 237 -10.86 -9.43 -47.53
N THR A 238 -12.13 -9.80 -47.62
CA THR A 238 -13.04 -10.53 -46.72
C THR A 238 -12.64 -11.98 -46.40
N SER A 239 -13.01 -12.49 -45.22
CA SER A 239 -13.97 -13.62 -45.06
C SER A 239 -14.21 -14.03 -43.60
N GLU A 240 -15.47 -14.40 -43.32
CA GLU A 240 -16.01 -14.99 -42.10
C GLU A 240 -15.33 -16.31 -41.67
N CYS A 241 -15.37 -16.62 -40.36
CA CYS A 241 -16.28 -17.64 -39.78
C CYS A 241 -15.93 -17.97 -38.33
N ALA A 242 -16.98 -18.24 -37.57
CA ALA A 242 -17.00 -18.56 -36.14
C ALA A 242 -16.42 -19.95 -35.80
N GLY A 243 -16.04 -20.12 -34.53
CA GLY A 243 -15.76 -21.44 -33.96
C GLY A 243 -15.16 -21.36 -32.55
N GLU A 244 -15.97 -21.72 -31.55
CA GLU A 244 -15.57 -21.98 -30.17
C GLU A 244 -14.39 -22.97 -30.10
N GLN A 245 -13.48 -22.79 -29.12
CA GLN A 245 -13.06 -23.90 -28.24
C GLN A 245 -12.18 -23.46 -27.06
N VAL A 246 -12.53 -24.03 -25.91
CA VAL A 246 -11.90 -23.98 -24.59
C VAL A 246 -10.60 -24.78 -24.59
N LYS A 247 -9.49 -24.23 -24.05
CA LYS A 247 -8.27 -24.94 -23.63
C LYS A 247 -7.66 -24.23 -22.40
N SER A 248 -7.86 -24.78 -21.19
CA SER A 248 -6.87 -25.56 -20.42
C SER A 248 -5.52 -24.84 -20.22
N TYR A 249 -5.36 -24.19 -19.06
CA TYR A 249 -4.08 -23.67 -18.60
C TYR A 249 -3.30 -24.77 -17.87
N GLU A 250 -2.41 -25.46 -18.59
CA GLU A 250 -1.32 -26.23 -18.01
C GLU A 250 0.02 -25.57 -18.37
N GLN A 251 0.79 -25.31 -17.31
CA GLN A 251 2.25 -25.19 -17.20
C GLN A 251 3.08 -25.00 -18.48
N THR A 252 3.84 -23.90 -18.52
CA THR A 252 5.25 -23.94 -18.92
C THR A 252 6.06 -22.97 -18.04
N ASN A 253 6.76 -23.55 -17.06
CA ASN A 253 8.03 -23.00 -16.58
C ASN A 253 9.09 -23.56 -17.52
N GLU A 254 9.91 -22.70 -18.14
CA GLU A 254 11.37 -22.85 -18.19
C GLU A 254 12.01 -21.75 -19.04
N SER A 255 13.21 -21.34 -18.60
CA SER A 255 14.13 -20.37 -19.22
C SER A 255 13.82 -18.88 -19.02
N PHE A 256 14.09 -18.37 -17.82
CA PHE A 256 14.46 -16.96 -17.66
C PHE A 256 15.89 -16.86 -17.09
N ASN A 257 16.71 -16.06 -17.77
CA ASN A 257 18.17 -16.05 -17.74
C ASN A 257 18.80 -15.91 -16.34
N ARG A 258 19.76 -16.80 -16.04
CA ARG A 258 20.73 -16.69 -14.93
C ARG A 258 21.90 -15.77 -15.30
N SER A 259 21.64 -14.51 -15.64
CA SER A 259 22.68 -13.49 -15.83
C SER A 259 22.33 -12.11 -15.26
N GLY A 260 21.37 -12.04 -14.33
CA GLY A 260 20.88 -10.79 -13.73
C GLY A 260 21.06 -10.68 -12.21
N MET A 261 21.91 -11.49 -11.57
CA MET A 261 22.10 -11.46 -10.10
C MET A 261 23.25 -10.53 -9.68
N GLU A 262 23.16 -9.26 -10.10
CA GLU A 262 23.86 -8.12 -9.50
C GLU A 262 22.93 -6.89 -9.51
N GLY A 263 21.72 -7.08 -9.00
CA GLY A 263 20.69 -6.04 -8.82
C GLY A 263 20.78 -5.40 -7.43
N ASN A 264 21.97 -4.99 -7.01
CA ASN A 264 22.24 -4.34 -5.73
C ASN A 264 21.48 -3.01 -5.66
N MET A 265 20.30 -2.96 -5.03
CA MET A 265 19.40 -1.80 -4.78
C MET A 265 20.04 -0.48 -5.22
N LYS A 266 20.00 -0.12 -6.52
CA LYS A 266 20.93 0.88 -7.08
C LYS A 266 20.53 2.32 -6.77
N LYS A 267 19.26 2.57 -6.42
CA LYS A 267 18.69 3.90 -6.26
C LYS A 267 17.95 4.08 -4.93
N GLY A 268 17.71 5.34 -4.55
CA GLY A 268 17.02 5.72 -3.32
C GLY A 268 15.49 5.67 -3.46
N ILE A 269 14.80 6.45 -2.63
CA ILE A 269 13.34 6.63 -2.68
C ILE A 269 12.96 8.07 -2.96
N VAL A 270 11.79 8.25 -3.56
CA VAL A 270 11.17 9.55 -3.80
C VAL A 270 9.98 9.69 -2.86
N VAL A 271 9.88 10.85 -2.21
CA VAL A 271 8.81 11.19 -1.27
C VAL A 271 8.16 12.50 -1.69
N GLU A 272 6.91 12.43 -2.11
CA GLU A 272 6.12 13.59 -2.53
C GLU A 272 5.01 13.84 -1.50
N SER A 273 4.89 15.07 -1.00
CA SER A 273 3.90 15.44 0.00
C SER A 273 3.08 16.65 -0.43
N TRP A 274 1.78 16.64 -0.13
CA TRP A 274 0.86 17.72 -0.51
C TRP A 274 -0.32 17.82 0.46
N CYS A 275 -0.96 18.99 0.50
CA CYS A 275 -2.15 19.30 1.31
C CYS A 275 -3.26 19.89 0.41
N ARG A 276 -4.46 19.28 0.34
CA ARG A 276 -5.53 19.71 -0.60
C ARG A 276 -5.98 21.16 -0.39
N ILE A 277 -5.92 21.64 0.85
CA ILE A 277 -6.45 22.94 1.24
C ILE A 277 -5.42 24.07 1.10
N ALA A 278 -4.15 23.73 0.90
CA ALA A 278 -3.06 24.69 0.73
C ALA A 278 -2.42 24.47 -0.64
N GLY A 279 -2.92 25.16 -1.66
CA GLY A 279 -2.39 25.05 -3.02
C GLY A 279 -0.92 25.45 -3.10
N GLY A 280 -0.14 24.75 -3.91
CA GLY A 280 1.32 24.94 -4.00
C GLY A 280 2.08 24.48 -2.75
N SER A 281 1.47 23.67 -1.88
CA SER A 281 2.16 23.10 -0.72
C SER A 281 3.05 21.91 -1.07
N GLY A 282 3.03 21.43 -2.32
CA GLY A 282 3.80 20.28 -2.79
C GLY A 282 5.27 20.37 -2.40
N GLN A 283 5.83 19.29 -1.86
CA GLN A 283 7.27 19.12 -1.65
C GLN A 283 7.69 17.73 -2.11
N ARG A 284 8.80 17.66 -2.84
CA ARG A 284 9.41 16.43 -3.31
C ARG A 284 10.81 16.30 -2.73
N HIS A 285 11.04 15.19 -2.05
CA HIS A 285 12.34 14.82 -1.52
C HIS A 285 12.85 13.57 -2.22
N GLU A 286 14.16 13.52 -2.45
CA GLU A 286 14.87 12.29 -2.79
C GLU A 286 15.70 11.88 -1.58
N ILE A 287 15.60 10.60 -1.21
CA ILE A 287 16.31 10.03 -0.06
C ILE A 287 17.25 8.96 -0.59
N ASP A 288 18.55 9.17 -0.42
CA ASP A 288 19.56 8.22 -0.86
C ASP A 288 19.65 6.99 0.07
N LYS A 289 20.51 6.03 -0.30
CA LYS A 289 20.71 4.78 0.46
C LYS A 289 21.31 4.99 1.86
N GLU A 290 21.93 6.14 2.08
CA GLU A 290 22.46 6.53 3.38
C GLU A 290 21.39 7.19 4.26
N GLY A 291 20.17 7.36 3.73
CA GLY A 291 19.05 7.98 4.42
C GLY A 291 19.11 9.50 4.42
N ILE A 292 19.94 10.10 3.57
CA ILE A 292 20.08 11.54 3.44
C ILE A 292 18.98 12.04 2.52
N ALA A 293 18.10 12.89 3.06
CA ALA A 293 17.01 13.51 2.32
C ALA A 293 17.43 14.85 1.70
N THR A 294 17.14 15.04 0.42
CA THR A 294 17.34 16.29 -0.31
C THR A 294 16.01 16.78 -0.87
N LEU A 295 15.61 18.01 -0.54
CA LEU A 295 14.47 18.67 -1.16
C LEU A 295 14.82 19.06 -2.60
N VAL A 296 14.18 18.44 -3.58
CA VAL A 296 14.48 18.65 -5.02
C VAL A 296 13.44 19.51 -5.73
N ASP A 297 12.21 19.57 -5.22
CA ASP A 297 11.16 20.43 -5.76
C ASP A 297 10.16 20.87 -4.68
N LYS A 298 9.59 22.07 -4.84
CA LYS A 298 8.59 22.64 -3.93
C LYS A 298 7.65 23.58 -4.69
N GLY A 299 6.40 23.68 -4.24
CA GLY A 299 5.44 24.63 -4.82
C GLY A 299 4.41 24.01 -5.77
N PHE A 300 4.43 22.68 -5.98
CA PHE A 300 3.54 21.99 -6.91
C PHE A 300 2.21 21.56 -6.25
N LEU A 301 1.33 20.98 -7.08
CA LEU A 301 -0.02 20.52 -6.75
C LEU A 301 -0.23 19.07 -7.18
#